data_AF-A0A9X1YN41-F1
#
_entry.id   AF-A0A9X1YN41-F1
#
_cell.length_a   1.000
_cell.length_b   1.000
_cell.length_c   1.000
_cell.angle_alpha   90.00
_cell.angle_beta   90.00
_cell.angle_gamma   90.00
#
_symmetry.space_group_name_H-M   'P 1'
#
loop_
_entity.id
_entity.type
_entity.pdbx_description
1 polymer ?
#
loop_
_entity_poly.entity_id
_entity_poly.type
_entity_poly.pdbx_seq_one_letter_code
_entity_poly.pdbx_strand_id
1 'polypeptide(L)'
;MTRSPIRLLAATALALLAAAVRADDFSSALGPVFQADLPQTLARLKALPEASLSAKARPARECILARFGAADPASAAIDPRLPPDLAAVLRAYRRYWTSVLMHTRTPAEADAALSDDLGRLLPDAPAGLDARTEASVAFAEQRGWHALGGLTAPLHEYMLWKDQATRREDVALPGGTVAVSVSKLDGFASLGWGAWATCDLAHTGGWATPQGLMVVVPGWDLSSDRYRVSLLGHESQHFADYPRFPKLAEPDLEYRAKLTELALAHDAQADLLAMFSAGAKRDRALPHPFADWWVMKRIGDRLGTDDWKTWKPDDVRAAAAAELAAHTALLQARGAATATTALPD
;
A
#
# COMPACT_ATOMS: atom_id res chain seq x y z
N MET A 1 29.45 15.47 6.33
CA MET A 1 28.90 14.23 5.74
C MET A 1 27.46 14.51 5.35
N THR A 2 27.27 14.94 4.11
CA THR A 2 25.95 15.23 3.53
C THR A 2 25.20 13.92 3.33
N ARG A 3 24.16 13.68 4.13
CA ARG A 3 23.20 12.62 3.87
C ARG A 3 22.47 13.00 2.57
N SER A 4 22.67 12.23 1.50
CA SER A 4 21.80 12.29 0.33
C SER A 4 20.35 12.09 0.80
N PRO A 5 19.36 12.80 0.21
CA PRO A 5 17.97 12.51 0.48
C PRO A 5 17.74 11.06 0.11
N ILE A 6 17.41 10.24 1.10
CA ILE A 6 16.91 8.91 0.85
C ILE A 6 15.55 9.14 0.21
N ARG A 7 15.51 9.14 -1.13
CA ARG A 7 14.29 8.76 -1.82
C ARG A 7 14.02 7.35 -1.32
N LEU A 8 13.14 7.22 -0.32
CA LEU A 8 12.50 5.96 -0.05
C LEU A 8 11.74 5.66 -1.35
N LEU A 9 12.39 4.94 -2.27
CA LEU A 9 11.72 3.93 -3.07
C LEU A 9 11.35 2.83 -2.07
N ALA A 10 10.50 3.17 -1.09
CA ALA A 10 9.63 2.16 -0.56
C ALA A 10 8.75 1.84 -1.75
N ALA A 11 8.87 0.63 -2.27
CA ALA A 11 7.69 -0.05 -2.76
C ALA A 11 6.74 -0.09 -1.55
N THR A 12 6.03 1.00 -1.30
CA THR A 12 4.81 0.92 -0.52
C THR A 12 3.97 -0.01 -1.35
N ALA A 13 3.82 -1.24 -0.90
CA ALA A 13 2.59 -1.93 -1.18
C ALA A 13 1.51 -0.98 -0.67
N LEU A 14 0.90 -0.23 -1.58
CA LEU A 14 -0.54 -0.07 -1.47
C LEU A 14 -1.07 -1.51 -1.64
N ALA A 15 -0.88 -2.33 -0.61
CA ALA A 15 -1.83 -3.32 -0.22
C ALA A 15 -3.07 -2.47 0.00
N LEU A 16 -3.82 -2.26 -1.09
CA LEU A 16 -5.22 -2.04 -0.99
C LEU A 16 -5.65 -3.11 0.00
N LEU A 17 -5.96 -2.66 1.20
CA LEU A 17 -6.87 -3.33 2.09
C LEU A 17 -8.26 -3.33 1.44
N ALA A 18 -8.33 -3.71 0.16
CA ALA A 18 -9.41 -4.48 -0.39
C ALA A 18 -9.36 -5.79 0.38
N ALA A 19 -9.95 -5.78 1.58
CA ALA A 19 -10.67 -6.93 2.10
C ALA A 19 -11.25 -7.68 0.90
N ALA A 20 -11.06 -8.99 0.83
CA ALA A 20 -11.52 -9.81 -0.28
C ALA A 20 -13.01 -9.54 -0.48
N VAL A 21 -13.29 -8.63 -1.39
CA VAL A 21 -14.61 -8.21 -1.76
C VAL A 21 -14.58 -8.52 -3.24
N ARG A 22 -15.30 -9.58 -3.62
CA ARG A 22 -15.85 -9.66 -4.98
C ARG A 22 -16.23 -8.23 -5.34
N ALA A 23 -15.61 -7.61 -6.34
CA ALA A 23 -15.77 -6.19 -6.60
C ALA A 23 -17.27 -5.86 -6.63
N ASP A 24 -17.78 -5.41 -5.48
CA ASP A 24 -19.15 -5.01 -5.33
C ASP A 24 -19.21 -3.60 -5.89
N ASP A 25 -20.41 -3.16 -6.24
CA ASP A 25 -20.59 -1.86 -6.88
C ASP A 25 -19.96 -0.73 -6.02
N PHE A 26 -19.88 -0.94 -4.70
CA PHE A 26 -19.20 -0.06 -3.76
C PHE A 26 -17.68 -0.01 -3.94
N SER A 27 -16.99 -1.15 -3.95
CA SER A 27 -15.54 -1.20 -4.15
C SER A 27 -15.15 -0.61 -5.52
N SER A 28 -15.96 -0.89 -6.55
CA SER A 28 -15.78 -0.31 -7.89
C SER A 28 -16.02 1.21 -7.92
N ALA A 29 -16.92 1.72 -7.09
CA ALA A 29 -17.17 3.15 -6.94
C ALA A 29 -16.01 3.90 -6.26
N LEU A 30 -15.22 3.23 -5.41
CA LEU A 30 -14.05 3.82 -4.75
C LEU A 30 -12.81 3.90 -5.65
N GLY A 31 -12.73 3.11 -6.72
CA GLY A 31 -11.56 3.06 -7.60
C GLY A 31 -10.96 4.41 -8.01
N PRO A 32 -11.76 5.43 -8.42
CA PRO A 32 -11.25 6.73 -8.84
C PRO A 32 -10.45 7.50 -7.77
N VAL A 33 -10.68 7.24 -6.46
CA VAL A 33 -9.89 7.83 -5.36
C VAL A 33 -8.40 7.63 -5.57
N PHE A 34 -7.99 6.43 -6.01
CA PHE A 34 -6.59 6.08 -6.17
C PHE A 34 -5.95 6.68 -7.43
N GLN A 35 -6.73 7.38 -8.24
CA GLN A 35 -6.28 8.23 -9.34
C GLN A 35 -6.41 9.72 -8.99
N ALA A 36 -6.55 10.03 -7.69
CA ALA A 36 -6.84 11.35 -7.16
C ALA A 36 -8.10 12.01 -7.75
N ASP A 37 -9.12 11.23 -8.10
CA ASP A 37 -10.41 11.71 -8.62
C ASP A 37 -11.56 11.40 -7.65
N LEU A 38 -11.60 12.17 -6.56
CA LEU A 38 -12.67 12.05 -5.58
C LEU A 38 -14.04 12.55 -6.08
N PRO A 39 -14.17 13.60 -6.93
CA PRO A 39 -15.45 13.98 -7.51
C PRO A 39 -16.15 12.83 -8.23
N GLN A 40 -15.42 12.06 -9.04
CA GLN A 40 -15.99 10.89 -9.70
C GLN A 40 -16.41 9.82 -8.68
N THR A 41 -15.60 9.55 -7.65
CA THR A 41 -15.99 8.63 -6.57
C THR A 41 -17.26 9.10 -5.87
N LEU A 42 -17.37 10.37 -5.48
CA LEU A 42 -18.55 10.90 -4.80
C LEU A 42 -19.80 10.78 -5.68
N ALA A 43 -19.69 11.03 -6.98
CA ALA A 43 -20.79 10.83 -7.93
C ALA A 43 -21.22 9.35 -7.99
N ARG A 44 -20.27 8.42 -8.09
CA ARG A 44 -20.55 6.98 -8.12
C ARG A 44 -21.19 6.51 -6.81
N LEU A 45 -20.62 6.91 -5.66
CA LEU A 45 -21.15 6.56 -4.34
C LEU A 45 -22.58 7.04 -4.12
N LYS A 46 -22.93 8.26 -4.59
CA LYS A 46 -24.30 8.79 -4.52
C LYS A 46 -25.28 8.02 -5.42
N ALA A 47 -24.82 7.49 -6.54
CA ALA A 47 -25.63 6.75 -7.49
C ALA A 47 -25.89 5.29 -7.06
N LEU A 48 -25.14 4.76 -6.08
CA LEU A 48 -25.32 3.39 -5.60
C LEU A 48 -26.65 3.21 -4.87
N PRO A 49 -27.50 2.24 -5.27
CA PRO A 49 -28.71 1.91 -4.53
C PRO A 49 -28.39 1.45 -3.10
N GLU A 50 -29.19 1.89 -2.13
CA GLU A 50 -29.02 1.47 -0.72
C GLU A 50 -29.01 -0.06 -0.55
N ALA A 51 -29.81 -0.73 -1.37
CA ALA A 51 -29.96 -2.19 -1.37
C ALA A 51 -28.72 -2.94 -1.87
N SER A 52 -27.80 -2.29 -2.60
CA SER A 52 -26.55 -2.92 -3.05
C SER A 52 -25.41 -2.81 -2.04
N LEU A 53 -25.59 -2.06 -0.95
CA LEU A 53 -24.55 -1.85 0.05
C LEU A 53 -24.58 -2.91 1.14
N SER A 54 -23.43 -3.53 1.36
CA SER A 54 -23.20 -4.37 2.54
C SER A 54 -23.25 -3.56 3.84
N ALA A 55 -23.40 -4.26 4.97
CA ALA A 55 -23.35 -3.64 6.30
C ALA A 55 -22.04 -2.88 6.57
N LYS A 56 -20.93 -3.29 5.93
CA LYS A 56 -19.63 -2.60 6.02
C LYS A 56 -19.54 -1.39 5.07
N ALA A 57 -20.11 -1.50 3.87
CA ALA A 57 -20.05 -0.45 2.85
C ALA A 57 -20.88 0.79 3.22
N ARG A 58 -22.05 0.59 3.85
CA ARG A 58 -22.97 1.68 4.21
C ARG A 58 -22.36 2.77 5.11
N PRO A 59 -21.80 2.46 6.29
CA PRO A 59 -21.19 3.49 7.15
C PRO A 59 -19.97 4.15 6.49
N ALA A 60 -19.20 3.41 5.68
CA ALA A 60 -18.09 3.97 4.93
C ALA A 60 -18.58 5.00 3.89
N ARG A 61 -19.62 4.68 3.11
CA ARG A 61 -20.23 5.62 2.16
C ARG A 61 -20.71 6.88 2.88
N GLU A 62 -21.45 6.74 3.96
CA GLU A 62 -22.00 7.86 4.73
C GLU A 62 -20.89 8.77 5.25
N CYS A 63 -19.82 8.19 5.82
CA CYS A 63 -18.67 8.94 6.28
C CYS A 63 -17.99 9.74 5.16
N ILE A 64 -17.73 9.10 4.01
CA ILE A 64 -17.07 9.75 2.87
C ILE A 64 -17.94 10.91 2.36
N LEU A 65 -19.22 10.68 2.15
CA LEU A 65 -20.16 11.71 1.67
C LEU A 65 -20.29 12.87 2.67
N ALA A 66 -20.33 12.59 3.98
CA ALA A 66 -20.38 13.62 5.01
C ALA A 66 -19.08 14.44 5.08
N ARG A 67 -17.91 13.77 5.08
CA ARG A 67 -16.59 14.43 5.15
C ARG A 67 -16.40 15.41 3.99
N PHE A 68 -16.65 14.96 2.77
CA PHE A 68 -16.42 15.77 1.57
C PHE A 68 -17.64 16.58 1.12
N GLY A 69 -18.76 16.47 1.83
CA GLY A 69 -19.89 17.40 1.73
C GLY A 69 -19.79 18.58 2.71
N ALA A 70 -18.86 18.53 3.67
CA ALA A 70 -18.63 19.62 4.62
C ALA A 70 -17.94 20.83 3.96
N ALA A 71 -18.15 22.02 4.53
CA ALA A 71 -17.53 23.26 4.03
C ALA A 71 -16.00 23.27 4.17
N ASP A 72 -15.47 22.65 5.24
CA ASP A 72 -14.04 22.44 5.44
C ASP A 72 -13.78 20.99 5.88
N PRO A 73 -13.60 20.05 4.94
CA PRO A 73 -13.30 18.66 5.26
C PRO A 73 -12.06 18.52 6.15
N ALA A 74 -11.04 19.35 5.96
CA ALA A 74 -9.77 19.26 6.69
C ALA A 74 -9.91 19.61 8.18
N SER A 75 -11.00 20.26 8.58
CA SER A 75 -11.36 20.54 9.97
C SER A 75 -11.93 19.35 10.75
N ALA A 76 -12.15 18.20 10.09
CA ALA A 76 -12.66 17.00 10.76
C ALA A 76 -11.82 16.65 12.00
N ALA A 77 -12.46 16.00 12.97
CA ALA A 77 -11.86 15.67 14.26
C ALA A 77 -10.46 15.03 14.10
N ILE A 78 -9.58 15.39 15.02
CA ILE A 78 -8.20 14.89 15.13
C ILE A 78 -8.09 14.15 16.45
N ASP A 79 -7.23 13.14 16.45
CA ASP A 79 -6.88 12.39 17.66
C ASP A 79 -6.50 13.36 18.81
N PRO A 80 -7.25 13.35 19.93
CA PRO A 80 -7.00 14.25 21.04
C PRO A 80 -5.67 14.00 21.75
N ARG A 81 -5.00 12.88 21.48
CA ARG A 81 -3.65 12.57 22.00
C ARG A 81 -2.56 13.39 21.30
N LEU A 82 -2.85 13.99 20.14
CA LEU A 82 -1.86 14.77 19.40
C LEU A 82 -1.61 16.13 20.07
N PRO A 83 -0.34 16.52 20.28
CA PRO A 83 0.02 17.89 20.63
C PRO A 83 -0.58 18.90 19.63
N PRO A 84 -1.04 20.09 20.07
CA PRO A 84 -1.75 21.03 19.21
C PRO A 84 -0.98 21.46 17.95
N ASP A 85 0.34 21.56 18.06
CA ASP A 85 1.25 21.93 16.98
C ASP A 85 1.42 20.81 15.95
N LEU A 86 1.59 19.56 16.40
CA LEU A 86 1.60 18.38 15.53
C LEU A 86 0.23 18.14 14.88
N ALA A 87 -0.86 18.40 15.60
CA ALA A 87 -2.19 18.40 15.01
C ALA A 87 -2.35 19.47 13.92
N ALA A 88 -1.66 20.62 14.02
CA ALA A 88 -1.65 21.64 12.98
C ALA A 88 -0.89 21.18 11.72
N VAL A 89 0.21 20.42 11.89
CA VAL A 89 0.93 19.76 10.77
C VAL A 89 0.00 18.77 10.06
N LEU A 90 -0.69 17.88 10.78
CA LEU A 90 -1.64 16.94 10.18
C LEU A 90 -2.78 17.67 9.44
N ARG A 91 -3.27 18.80 9.97
CA ARG A 91 -4.26 19.64 9.25
C ARG A 91 -3.72 20.20 7.94
N ALA A 92 -2.43 20.55 7.86
CA ALA A 92 -1.83 20.99 6.60
C ALA A 92 -1.88 19.88 5.54
N TYR A 93 -1.52 18.65 5.92
CA TYR A 93 -1.65 17.49 5.02
C TYR A 93 -3.11 17.20 4.64
N ARG A 94 -4.07 17.27 5.57
CA ARG A 94 -5.50 17.09 5.23
C ARG A 94 -6.04 18.14 4.27
N ARG A 95 -5.59 19.40 4.39
CA ARG A 95 -5.91 20.45 3.40
C ARG A 95 -5.30 20.13 2.05
N TYR A 96 -4.03 19.75 2.03
CA TYR A 96 -3.32 19.32 0.83
C TYR A 96 -4.08 18.18 0.13
N TRP A 97 -4.32 17.05 0.80
CA TRP A 97 -5.03 15.90 0.24
C TRP A 97 -6.41 16.28 -0.27
N THR A 98 -7.22 16.96 0.55
CA THR A 98 -8.57 17.41 0.15
C THR A 98 -8.49 18.27 -1.11
N SER A 99 -7.53 19.19 -1.19
CA SER A 99 -7.45 20.12 -2.30
C SER A 99 -7.13 19.43 -3.64
N VAL A 100 -6.22 18.46 -3.62
CA VAL A 100 -5.85 17.66 -4.80
C VAL A 100 -6.97 16.69 -5.15
N LEU A 101 -7.46 15.92 -4.18
CA LEU A 101 -8.50 14.90 -4.38
C LEU A 101 -9.79 15.50 -4.96
N MET A 102 -10.18 16.70 -4.52
CA MET A 102 -11.39 17.41 -4.98
C MET A 102 -11.15 18.30 -6.20
N HIS A 103 -9.94 18.29 -6.79
CA HIS A 103 -9.55 19.14 -7.92
C HIS A 103 -9.74 20.64 -7.71
N THR A 104 -9.71 21.10 -6.46
CA THR A 104 -9.79 22.54 -6.13
C THR A 104 -8.46 23.25 -6.34
N ARG A 105 -7.37 22.47 -6.45
CA ARG A 105 -6.02 22.92 -6.82
C ARG A 105 -5.38 21.89 -7.72
N THR A 106 -4.50 22.35 -8.60
CA THR A 106 -3.56 21.45 -9.29
C THR A 106 -2.56 20.84 -8.29
N PRO A 107 -1.95 19.69 -8.60
CA PRO A 107 -0.91 19.10 -7.74
C PRO A 107 0.21 20.08 -7.38
N ALA A 108 0.70 20.86 -8.36
CA ALA A 108 1.77 21.83 -8.13
C ALA A 108 1.37 22.97 -7.18
N GLU A 109 0.15 23.49 -7.29
CA GLU A 109 -0.37 24.51 -6.38
C GLU A 109 -0.58 23.96 -4.97
N ALA A 110 -1.04 22.71 -4.86
CA ALA A 110 -1.22 22.04 -3.58
C ALA A 110 0.13 21.75 -2.91
N ASP A 111 1.12 21.28 -3.66
CA ASP A 111 2.48 21.04 -3.16
C ASP A 111 3.14 22.33 -2.66
N ALA A 112 3.02 23.43 -3.42
CA ALA A 112 3.52 24.74 -3.01
C ALA A 112 2.85 25.21 -1.71
N ALA A 113 1.53 25.05 -1.60
CA ALA A 113 0.81 25.46 -0.41
C ALA A 113 1.10 24.57 0.82
N LEU A 114 1.25 23.25 0.64
CA LEU A 114 1.68 22.35 1.70
C LEU A 114 3.07 22.75 2.18
N SER A 115 3.98 23.01 1.24
CA SER A 115 5.32 23.51 1.57
C SER A 115 5.22 24.78 2.41
N ASP A 116 4.45 25.79 1.99
CA ASP A 116 4.32 27.06 2.73
C ASP A 116 3.69 26.89 4.11
N ASP A 117 2.66 26.05 4.23
CA ASP A 117 2.05 25.70 5.52
C ASP A 117 3.09 25.07 6.46
N LEU A 118 3.87 24.10 5.98
CA LEU A 118 4.93 23.47 6.76
C LEU A 118 6.03 24.48 7.13
N GLY A 119 6.40 25.40 6.22
CA GLY A 119 7.40 26.43 6.50
C GLY A 119 6.97 27.41 7.60
N ARG A 120 5.67 27.70 7.70
CA ARG A 120 5.12 28.53 8.80
C ARG A 120 5.06 27.77 10.12
N LEU A 121 4.74 26.48 10.08
CA LEU A 121 4.65 25.62 11.27
C LEU A 121 6.02 25.20 11.79
N LEU A 122 7.01 25.10 10.91
CA LEU A 122 8.37 24.63 11.16
C LEU A 122 9.36 25.67 10.60
N PRO A 123 9.52 26.84 11.24
CA PRO A 123 10.28 27.96 10.70
C PRO A 123 11.77 27.66 10.49
N ASP A 124 12.33 26.71 11.24
CA ASP A 124 13.73 26.27 11.10
C ASP A 124 13.93 25.23 9.98
N ALA A 125 12.84 24.74 9.36
CA ALA A 125 12.92 23.77 8.29
C ALA A 125 13.46 24.42 7.00
N PRO A 126 14.43 23.79 6.30
CA PRO A 126 14.89 24.29 5.01
C PRO A 126 13.75 24.43 4.00
N ALA A 127 13.89 25.35 3.05
CA ALA A 127 12.89 25.54 2.00
C ALA A 127 12.77 24.33 1.07
N GLY A 128 11.56 24.09 0.56
CA GLY A 128 11.24 22.98 -0.34
C GLY A 128 10.40 21.91 0.35
N LEU A 129 9.45 21.32 -0.39
CA LEU A 129 8.47 20.40 0.18
C LEU A 129 9.11 19.13 0.76
N ASP A 130 10.11 18.56 0.07
CA ASP A 130 10.81 17.37 0.54
C ASP A 130 11.52 17.64 1.88
N ALA A 131 12.31 18.71 1.96
CA ALA A 131 13.03 19.07 3.18
C ALA A 131 12.07 19.42 4.34
N ARG A 132 10.95 20.09 4.04
CA ARG A 132 9.91 20.39 5.04
C ARG A 132 9.16 19.15 5.50
N THR A 133 8.98 18.16 4.62
CA THR A 133 8.39 16.86 4.96
C THR A 133 9.34 16.05 5.85
N GLU A 134 10.63 16.02 5.54
CA GLU A 134 11.63 15.40 6.43
C GLU A 134 11.65 16.08 7.81
N ALA A 135 11.61 17.42 7.85
CA ALA A 135 11.53 18.16 9.09
C ALA A 135 10.24 17.88 9.88
N SER A 136 9.11 17.70 9.20
CA SER A 136 7.82 17.39 9.85
C SER A 136 7.79 15.98 10.48
N VAL A 137 8.53 15.03 9.90
CA VAL A 137 8.76 13.70 10.50
C VAL A 137 9.59 13.83 11.77
N ALA A 138 10.75 14.49 11.71
CA ALA A 138 11.60 14.69 12.89
C ALA A 138 10.87 15.48 14.00
N PHE A 139 10.03 16.44 13.61
CA PHE A 139 9.19 17.21 14.54
C PHE A 139 8.17 16.35 15.29
N ALA A 140 7.60 15.34 14.63
CA ALA A 140 6.71 14.36 15.27
C ALA A 140 7.48 13.48 16.27
N GLU A 141 8.68 13.02 15.89
CA GLU A 141 9.54 12.17 16.73
C GLU A 141 9.94 12.88 18.03
N GLN A 142 10.26 14.17 17.96
CA GLN A 142 10.54 15.00 19.15
C GLN A 142 9.35 15.12 20.11
N ARG A 143 8.13 14.86 19.62
CA ARG A 143 6.88 14.82 20.40
C ARG A 143 6.48 13.41 20.83
N GLY A 144 7.36 12.44 20.61
CA GLY A 144 7.13 11.03 20.93
C GLY A 144 6.09 10.38 20.02
N TRP A 145 5.92 10.86 18.79
CA TRP A 145 5.11 10.23 17.76
C TRP A 145 6.02 9.75 16.64
N HIS A 146 5.68 8.63 16.03
CA HIS A 146 6.34 8.17 14.82
C HIS A 146 5.60 8.70 13.59
N ALA A 147 6.34 9.02 12.53
CA ALA A 147 5.75 9.52 11.30
C ALA A 147 6.41 8.92 10.06
N LEU A 148 5.63 8.81 8.99
CA LEU A 148 6.11 8.52 7.64
C LEU A 148 5.68 9.68 6.75
N GLY A 149 6.65 10.33 6.12
CA GLY A 149 6.43 11.31 5.06
C GLY A 149 7.00 10.82 3.73
N GLY A 150 6.84 11.63 2.69
CA GLY A 150 7.38 11.34 1.36
C GLY A 150 6.26 11.30 0.32
N LEU A 151 6.45 10.50 -0.73
CA LEU A 151 5.45 10.30 -1.78
C LEU A 151 4.95 8.86 -1.73
N THR A 152 3.67 8.70 -1.45
CA THR A 152 2.94 7.45 -1.71
C THR A 152 2.02 7.74 -2.87
N ALA A 153 2.44 7.38 -4.07
CA ALA A 153 1.83 7.87 -5.31
C ALA A 153 0.29 7.71 -5.30
N PRO A 154 -0.45 8.73 -5.77
CA PRO A 154 0.05 9.93 -6.44
C PRO A 154 0.34 11.12 -5.50
N LEU A 155 0.12 11.02 -4.19
CA LEU A 155 0.13 12.17 -3.27
C LEU A 155 1.26 12.12 -2.24
N HIS A 156 1.69 13.29 -1.77
CA HIS A 156 2.57 13.35 -0.60
C HIS A 156 1.88 12.76 0.63
N GLU A 157 2.60 11.86 1.30
CA GLU A 157 2.09 11.06 2.41
C GLU A 157 2.39 11.70 3.76
N TYR A 158 1.52 11.43 4.73
CA TYR A 158 1.78 11.68 6.15
C TYR A 158 1.02 10.70 7.03
N MET A 159 1.68 9.62 7.40
CA MET A 159 1.20 8.71 8.44
C MET A 159 1.76 9.12 9.79
N LEU A 160 0.97 8.94 10.84
CA LEU A 160 1.31 9.36 12.19
C LEU A 160 0.76 8.36 13.20
N TRP A 161 1.64 7.75 14.00
CA TRP A 161 1.27 6.70 14.94
C TRP A 161 2.04 6.80 16.25
N LYS A 162 1.48 6.19 17.30
CA LYS A 162 2.01 6.32 18.65
C LYS A 162 2.83 5.12 19.08
N ASP A 163 2.36 3.93 18.75
CA ASP A 163 2.86 2.68 19.31
C ASP A 163 3.64 1.91 18.25
N GLN A 164 4.86 1.51 18.58
CA GLN A 164 5.70 0.71 17.69
C GLN A 164 6.44 -0.36 18.48
N ALA A 165 6.34 -1.61 18.03
CA ALA A 165 7.07 -2.73 18.60
C ALA A 165 7.77 -3.54 17.50
N THR A 166 9.09 -3.70 17.64
CA THR A 166 9.91 -4.45 16.69
C THR A 166 10.33 -5.79 17.28
N ARG A 167 10.17 -6.87 16.53
CA ARG A 167 10.63 -8.22 16.87
C ARG A 167 11.33 -8.85 15.69
N ARG A 168 12.30 -9.73 15.94
CA ARG A 168 12.84 -10.60 14.88
C ARG A 168 11.91 -11.79 14.72
N GLU A 169 11.53 -12.07 13.48
CA GLU A 169 10.67 -13.20 13.11
C GLU A 169 11.35 -13.99 11.98
N ASP A 170 11.26 -15.32 12.06
CA ASP A 170 11.71 -16.22 11.00
C ASP A 170 10.52 -16.58 10.12
N VAL A 171 10.53 -16.08 8.88
CA VAL A 171 9.44 -16.27 7.93
C VAL A 171 9.83 -17.37 6.94
N ALA A 172 9.04 -18.44 6.89
CA ALA A 172 9.22 -19.52 5.94
C ALA A 172 8.71 -19.11 4.55
N LEU A 173 9.62 -18.83 3.62
CA LEU A 173 9.32 -18.60 2.21
C LEU A 173 9.54 -19.89 1.40
N PRO A 174 8.93 -20.02 0.20
CA PRO A 174 9.17 -21.17 -0.67
C PRO A 174 10.65 -21.33 -1.06
N GLY A 175 11.42 -20.23 -1.09
CA GLY A 175 12.86 -20.22 -1.39
C GLY A 175 13.77 -20.45 -0.18
N GLY A 176 13.23 -20.62 1.03
CA GLY A 176 13.98 -20.76 2.28
C GLY A 176 13.45 -19.86 3.40
N THR A 177 13.91 -20.09 4.62
CA THR A 177 13.55 -19.24 5.76
C THR A 177 14.36 -17.94 5.77
N VAL A 178 13.69 -16.83 6.03
CA VAL A 178 14.30 -15.50 6.11
C VAL A 178 14.05 -14.91 7.50
N ALA A 179 15.14 -14.54 8.19
CA ALA A 179 15.08 -13.83 9.46
C ALA A 179 14.92 -12.33 9.21
N VAL A 180 13.79 -11.76 9.60
CA VAL A 180 13.46 -10.35 9.33
C VAL A 180 13.01 -9.63 10.61
N SER A 181 13.36 -8.36 10.74
CA SER A 181 12.82 -7.51 11.80
C SER A 181 11.43 -7.04 11.38
N VAL A 182 10.39 -7.38 12.15
CA VAL A 182 9.00 -6.95 11.91
C VAL A 182 8.64 -5.89 12.92
N SER A 183 8.35 -4.68 12.44
CA SER A 183 7.89 -3.55 13.25
C SER A 183 6.39 -3.38 13.09
N LYS A 184 5.65 -3.67 14.16
CA LYS A 184 4.20 -3.51 14.24
C LYS A 184 3.90 -2.07 14.67
N LEU A 185 3.21 -1.34 13.81
CA LEU A 185 2.83 0.06 13.97
C LEU A 185 1.35 0.11 14.39
N ASP A 186 1.02 0.84 15.45
CA ASP A 186 -0.34 0.97 15.96
C ASP A 186 -0.58 2.32 16.66
N GLY A 187 -1.82 2.56 17.10
CA GLY A 187 -2.20 3.81 17.75
C GLY A 187 -2.19 5.00 16.79
N PHE A 188 -2.55 4.76 15.51
CA PHE A 188 -2.55 5.77 14.46
C PHE A 188 -3.47 6.96 14.75
N ALA A 189 -2.95 8.16 14.52
CA ALA A 189 -3.74 9.38 14.38
C ALA A 189 -3.98 9.76 12.90
N SER A 190 -3.16 9.20 11.99
CA SER A 190 -3.33 9.32 10.54
C SER A 190 -2.77 8.07 9.85
N LEU A 191 -3.62 7.37 9.10
CA LEU A 191 -3.24 6.25 8.22
C LEU A 191 -2.84 6.73 6.80
N GLY A 192 -2.75 8.04 6.59
CA GLY A 192 -2.32 8.64 5.33
C GLY A 192 -3.46 9.07 4.41
N TRP A 193 -3.10 9.50 3.20
CA TRP A 193 -4.02 10.16 2.28
C TRP A 193 -5.14 9.24 1.77
N GLY A 194 -4.83 7.97 1.50
CA GLY A 194 -5.82 7.00 1.02
C GLY A 194 -6.88 6.71 2.09
N ALA A 195 -6.44 6.60 3.34
CA ALA A 195 -7.31 6.47 4.49
C ALA A 195 -8.18 7.72 4.69
N TRP A 196 -7.57 8.90 4.56
CA TRP A 196 -8.30 10.17 4.59
C TRP A 196 -9.39 10.24 3.52
N ALA A 197 -9.12 9.80 2.29
CA ALA A 197 -10.08 9.81 1.20
C ALA A 197 -11.22 8.79 1.38
N THR A 198 -10.96 7.69 2.08
CA THR A 198 -11.88 6.54 2.16
C THR A 198 -12.46 6.29 3.56
N CYS A 199 -12.32 7.25 4.49
CA CYS A 199 -12.72 7.07 5.88
C CYS A 199 -12.08 5.83 6.53
N ASP A 200 -10.77 5.71 6.35
CA ASP A 200 -9.92 4.64 6.86
C ASP A 200 -10.28 3.23 6.36
N LEU A 201 -11.17 3.13 5.37
CA LEU A 201 -11.55 1.85 4.77
C LEU A 201 -10.40 1.24 3.97
N ALA A 202 -9.65 2.08 3.24
CA ALA A 202 -8.54 1.64 2.41
C ALA A 202 -7.29 2.46 2.75
N HIS A 203 -6.23 1.75 3.12
CA HIS A 203 -4.95 2.31 3.48
C HIS A 203 -3.84 1.27 3.23
N THR A 204 -2.60 1.72 3.23
CA THR A 204 -1.40 0.86 3.17
C THR A 204 -1.41 -0.16 4.30
N GLY A 205 -1.26 -1.45 3.97
CA GLY A 205 -1.19 -2.54 4.95
C GLY A 205 0.18 -2.73 5.60
N GLY A 206 1.25 -2.35 4.90
CA GLY A 206 2.64 -2.48 5.34
C GLY A 206 3.59 -2.39 4.16
N TRP A 207 4.89 -2.48 4.43
CA TRP A 207 5.92 -2.41 3.40
C TRP A 207 7.26 -2.98 3.89
N ALA A 208 8.08 -3.46 2.97
CA ALA A 208 9.47 -3.81 3.22
C ALA A 208 10.39 -2.57 3.20
N THR A 209 11.42 -2.61 4.04
CA THR A 209 12.53 -1.65 4.10
C THR A 209 13.86 -2.41 4.11
N PRO A 210 15.00 -1.75 3.88
CA PRO A 210 16.30 -2.41 4.04
C PRO A 210 16.57 -2.96 5.45
N GLN A 211 15.84 -2.48 6.47
CA GLN A 211 16.00 -2.89 7.87
C GLN A 211 15.00 -3.97 8.32
N GLY A 212 13.97 -4.25 7.52
CA GLY A 212 12.91 -5.19 7.85
C GLY A 212 11.53 -4.71 7.40
N LEU A 213 10.47 -5.27 7.97
CA LEU A 213 9.09 -5.02 7.56
C LEU A 213 8.41 -4.01 8.50
N MET A 214 7.55 -3.18 7.93
CA MET A 214 6.63 -2.32 8.65
C MET A 214 5.21 -2.86 8.48
N VAL A 215 4.48 -3.06 9.57
CA VAL A 215 3.13 -3.64 9.59
C VAL A 215 2.16 -2.62 10.16
N VAL A 216 1.19 -2.18 9.37
CA VAL A 216 0.13 -1.26 9.80
C VAL A 216 -0.99 -2.08 10.46
N VAL A 217 -0.90 -2.26 11.78
CA VAL A 217 -1.74 -3.20 12.56
C VAL A 217 -3.25 -3.01 12.34
N PRO A 218 -3.81 -1.78 12.28
CA PRO A 218 -5.25 -1.61 12.05
C PRO A 218 -5.81 -2.28 10.80
N GLY A 219 -4.93 -2.59 9.84
CA GLY A 219 -5.28 -3.29 8.61
C GLY A 219 -5.36 -4.82 8.71
N TRP A 220 -5.02 -5.43 9.85
CA TRP A 220 -4.79 -6.87 9.90
C TRP A 220 -5.38 -7.54 11.13
N ASP A 221 -6.05 -8.68 10.89
CA ASP A 221 -6.11 -9.73 11.90
C ASP A 221 -4.77 -10.48 11.89
N LEU A 222 -3.93 -10.21 12.89
CA LEU A 222 -2.58 -10.77 13.00
C LEU A 222 -2.55 -12.30 13.23
N SER A 223 -3.70 -12.93 13.48
CA SER A 223 -3.84 -14.38 13.58
C SER A 223 -4.30 -15.04 12.27
N SER A 224 -4.72 -14.24 11.28
CA SER A 224 -5.31 -14.74 10.05
C SER A 224 -4.27 -15.29 9.06
N ASP A 225 -4.70 -16.24 8.24
CA ASP A 225 -3.92 -16.73 7.11
C ASP A 225 -3.56 -15.59 6.14
N ARG A 226 -4.51 -14.66 5.95
CA ARG A 226 -4.34 -13.48 5.10
C ARG A 226 -3.18 -12.59 5.55
N TYR A 227 -3.04 -12.32 6.84
CA TYR A 227 -1.89 -11.56 7.37
C TYR A 227 -0.58 -12.31 7.11
N ARG A 228 -0.57 -13.61 7.41
CA ARG A 228 0.61 -14.46 7.24
C ARG A 228 1.09 -14.50 5.79
N VAL A 229 0.19 -14.56 4.82
CA VAL A 229 0.57 -14.70 3.41
C VAL A 229 0.70 -13.36 2.69
N SER A 230 -0.33 -12.50 2.74
CA SER A 230 -0.41 -11.27 1.96
C SER A 230 0.34 -10.09 2.57
N LEU A 231 0.77 -10.19 3.83
CA LEU A 231 1.71 -9.23 4.39
C LEU A 231 3.05 -9.89 4.69
N LEU A 232 3.09 -10.83 5.63
CA LEU A 232 4.38 -11.38 6.06
C LEU A 232 5.10 -12.12 4.92
N GLY A 233 4.41 -13.01 4.20
CA GLY A 233 4.99 -13.73 3.06
C GLY A 233 5.39 -12.79 1.91
N HIS A 234 4.46 -11.95 1.48
CA HIS A 234 4.66 -10.97 0.40
C HIS A 234 5.85 -10.03 0.67
N GLU A 235 5.83 -9.30 1.79
CA GLU A 235 6.86 -8.31 2.10
C GLU A 235 8.20 -8.96 2.46
N SER A 236 8.19 -10.16 3.06
CA SER A 236 9.43 -10.91 3.29
C SER A 236 10.07 -11.36 1.97
N GLN A 237 9.26 -11.65 0.94
CA GLN A 237 9.79 -11.95 -0.39
C GLN A 237 10.47 -10.73 -1.01
N HIS A 238 9.88 -9.54 -0.90
CA HIS A 238 10.54 -8.28 -1.29
C HIS A 238 11.84 -8.07 -0.53
N PHE A 239 11.80 -8.19 0.80
CA PHE A 239 12.97 -8.05 1.66
C PHE A 239 14.11 -9.00 1.25
N ALA A 240 13.78 -10.26 0.93
CA ALA A 240 14.75 -11.25 0.46
C ALA A 240 15.29 -10.95 -0.95
N ASP A 241 14.46 -10.38 -1.82
CA ASP A 241 14.83 -10.08 -3.21
C ASP A 241 15.67 -8.82 -3.36
N TYR A 242 15.49 -7.79 -2.53
CA TYR A 242 16.27 -6.54 -2.61
C TYR A 242 17.79 -6.75 -2.64
N PRO A 243 18.42 -7.49 -1.71
CA PRO A 243 19.86 -7.72 -1.78
C PRO A 243 20.25 -8.74 -2.87
N ARG A 244 19.32 -9.64 -3.25
CA ARG A 244 19.59 -10.72 -4.20
C ARG A 244 19.54 -10.26 -5.66
N PHE A 245 18.61 -9.35 -5.97
CA PHE A 245 18.32 -8.82 -7.30
C PHE A 245 18.20 -7.28 -7.27
N PRO A 246 19.28 -6.56 -6.93
CA PRO A 246 19.23 -5.13 -6.58
C PRO A 246 18.82 -4.17 -7.72
N LYS A 247 18.70 -4.67 -8.95
CA LYS A 247 18.26 -3.87 -10.11
C LYS A 247 16.92 -4.33 -10.69
N LEU A 248 16.28 -5.33 -10.07
CA LEU A 248 15.03 -5.89 -10.55
C LEU A 248 13.92 -4.84 -10.46
N ALA A 249 13.15 -4.69 -11.54
CA ALA A 249 12.06 -3.75 -11.59
C ALA A 249 10.86 -4.19 -10.73
N GLU A 250 10.10 -3.22 -10.24
CA GLU A 250 8.90 -3.43 -9.41
C GLU A 250 7.92 -4.50 -9.94
N PRO A 251 7.54 -4.55 -11.23
CA PRO A 251 6.59 -5.57 -11.69
C PRO A 251 7.09 -7.01 -11.52
N ASP A 252 8.40 -7.23 -11.60
CA ASP A 252 9.01 -8.55 -11.38
C ASP A 252 9.12 -8.88 -9.88
N LEU A 253 9.38 -7.87 -9.03
CA LEU A 253 9.35 -8.02 -7.57
C LEU A 253 7.93 -8.42 -7.11
N GLU A 254 6.91 -7.71 -7.60
CA GLU A 254 5.49 -7.97 -7.34
C GLU A 254 5.07 -9.36 -7.80
N TYR A 255 5.49 -9.78 -9.00
CA TYR A 255 5.22 -11.12 -9.51
C TYR A 255 5.76 -12.20 -8.56
N ARG A 256 6.98 -12.04 -8.07
CA ARG A 256 7.61 -12.99 -7.14
C ARG A 256 6.92 -13.00 -5.77
N ALA A 257 6.52 -11.84 -5.27
CA ALA A 257 5.79 -11.74 -4.00
C ALA A 257 4.40 -12.39 -4.11
N LYS A 258 3.67 -12.20 -5.21
CA LYS A 258 2.36 -12.83 -5.44
C LYS A 258 2.43 -14.34 -5.67
N LEU A 259 3.48 -14.83 -6.33
CA LEU A 259 3.76 -16.28 -6.37
C LEU A 259 4.01 -16.85 -4.96
N THR A 260 4.68 -16.08 -4.10
CA THR A 260 4.90 -16.45 -2.70
C THR A 260 3.58 -16.52 -1.93
N GLU A 261 2.68 -15.56 -2.12
CA GLU A 261 1.34 -15.60 -1.52
C GLU A 261 0.60 -16.89 -1.91
N LEU A 262 0.52 -17.21 -3.21
CA LEU A 262 -0.17 -18.43 -3.65
C LEU A 262 0.52 -19.71 -3.17
N ALA A 263 1.85 -19.73 -3.10
CA ALA A 263 2.60 -20.89 -2.61
C ALA A 263 2.37 -21.14 -1.11
N LEU A 264 2.09 -20.10 -0.33
CA LEU A 264 1.87 -20.18 1.11
C LEU A 264 0.38 -20.25 1.51
N ALA A 265 -0.54 -19.80 0.65
CA ALA A 265 -1.96 -19.66 0.98
C ALA A 265 -2.69 -20.99 1.11
N HIS A 266 -3.39 -21.15 2.24
CA HIS A 266 -4.34 -22.23 2.45
C HIS A 266 -5.76 -21.66 2.35
N ASP A 267 -6.26 -21.08 3.43
CA ASP A 267 -7.63 -20.58 3.50
C ASP A 267 -7.82 -19.32 2.66
N ALA A 268 -6.77 -18.50 2.49
CA ALA A 268 -6.83 -17.26 1.72
C ALA A 268 -6.76 -17.45 0.19
N GLN A 269 -6.49 -18.67 -0.31
CA GLN A 269 -6.08 -18.85 -1.71
C GLN A 269 -7.17 -18.51 -2.72
N ALA A 270 -8.43 -18.91 -2.47
CA ALA A 270 -9.54 -18.63 -3.39
C ALA A 270 -9.80 -17.11 -3.51
N ASP A 271 -9.70 -16.39 -2.40
CA ASP A 271 -9.84 -14.93 -2.35
C ASP A 271 -8.71 -14.23 -3.10
N LEU A 272 -7.48 -14.73 -2.96
CA LEU A 272 -6.31 -14.22 -3.69
C LEU A 272 -6.47 -14.42 -5.20
N LEU A 273 -6.86 -15.62 -5.64
CA LEU A 273 -7.08 -15.90 -7.06
C LEU A 273 -8.19 -15.03 -7.65
N ALA A 274 -9.28 -14.81 -6.90
CA ALA A 274 -10.35 -13.89 -7.30
C ALA A 274 -9.83 -12.45 -7.45
N MET A 275 -9.01 -11.99 -6.50
CA MET A 275 -8.41 -10.66 -6.52
C MET A 275 -7.44 -10.49 -7.69
N PHE A 276 -6.52 -11.43 -7.88
CA PHE A 276 -5.54 -11.40 -8.97
C PHE A 276 -6.25 -11.46 -10.33
N SER A 277 -7.26 -12.33 -10.48
CA SER A 277 -8.07 -12.41 -11.69
C SER A 277 -8.79 -11.09 -12.00
N ALA A 278 -9.29 -10.37 -11.00
CA ALA A 278 -10.01 -9.12 -11.19
C ALA A 278 -9.05 -7.93 -11.44
N GLY A 279 -7.87 -7.96 -10.83
CA GLY A 279 -6.83 -6.93 -10.94
C GLY A 279 -5.95 -7.04 -12.18
N ALA A 280 -5.87 -8.22 -12.79
CA ALA A 280 -4.98 -8.54 -13.91
C ALA A 280 -5.11 -7.58 -15.10
N LYS A 281 -4.02 -6.86 -15.41
CA LYS A 281 -3.88 -6.04 -16.62
C LYS A 281 -2.47 -6.19 -17.16
N ARG A 282 -2.33 -6.46 -18.45
CA ARG A 282 -1.02 -6.51 -19.12
C ARG A 282 -0.53 -5.09 -19.45
N ASP A 283 -0.24 -4.33 -18.40
CA ASP A 283 0.34 -2.99 -18.47
C ASP A 283 1.46 -2.85 -17.43
N ARG A 284 2.71 -2.86 -17.92
CA ARG A 284 3.92 -2.83 -17.07
C ARG A 284 4.06 -1.54 -16.26
N ALA A 285 3.37 -0.46 -16.64
CA ALA A 285 3.33 0.78 -15.86
C ALA A 285 2.52 0.63 -14.56
N LEU A 286 1.78 -0.47 -14.41
CA LEU A 286 0.99 -0.83 -13.24
C LEU A 286 1.56 -2.13 -12.62
N PRO A 287 2.57 -2.05 -11.73
CA PRO A 287 3.30 -3.22 -11.22
C PRO A 287 2.39 -4.32 -10.65
N HIS A 288 1.44 -3.99 -9.78
CA HIS A 288 0.53 -4.97 -9.21
C HIS A 288 -0.39 -5.62 -10.27
N PRO A 289 -1.18 -4.87 -11.08
CA PRO A 289 -1.98 -5.47 -12.17
C PRO A 289 -1.18 -6.30 -13.18
N PHE A 290 0.05 -5.89 -13.48
CA PHE A 290 0.93 -6.62 -14.39
C PHE A 290 1.40 -7.94 -13.79
N ALA A 291 1.80 -7.92 -12.52
CA ALA A 291 2.15 -9.11 -11.78
C ALA A 291 0.95 -10.07 -11.67
N ASP A 292 -0.25 -9.57 -11.39
CA ASP A 292 -1.49 -10.36 -11.37
C ASP A 292 -1.69 -11.09 -12.71
N TRP A 293 -1.56 -10.36 -13.82
CA TRP A 293 -1.71 -10.93 -15.14
C TRP A 293 -0.73 -12.07 -15.40
N TRP A 294 0.56 -11.87 -15.06
CA TRP A 294 1.59 -12.89 -15.26
C TRP A 294 1.43 -14.08 -14.30
N VAL A 295 1.04 -13.87 -13.04
CA VAL A 295 0.75 -14.96 -12.11
C VAL A 295 -0.38 -15.81 -12.66
N MET A 296 -1.53 -15.20 -12.99
CA MET A 296 -2.67 -15.94 -13.51
C MET A 296 -2.31 -16.69 -14.80
N LYS A 297 -1.56 -16.05 -15.70
CA LYS A 297 -1.13 -16.68 -16.95
C LYS A 297 -0.20 -17.88 -16.72
N ARG A 298 0.83 -17.74 -15.88
CA ARG A 298 1.87 -18.77 -15.68
C ARG A 298 1.35 -19.96 -14.90
N ILE A 299 0.50 -19.72 -13.91
CA ILE A 299 -0.19 -20.80 -13.19
C ILE A 299 -1.14 -21.54 -14.15
N GLY A 300 -1.92 -20.81 -14.95
CA GLY A 300 -2.79 -21.41 -15.96
C GLY A 300 -2.05 -22.29 -16.96
N ASP A 301 -0.91 -21.83 -17.46
CA ASP A 301 -0.03 -22.61 -18.36
C ASP A 301 0.46 -23.91 -17.70
N ARG A 302 0.83 -23.88 -16.41
CA ARG A 302 1.26 -25.08 -15.68
C ARG A 302 0.14 -26.08 -15.43
N LEU A 303 -1.06 -25.57 -15.18
CA LEU A 303 -2.23 -26.38 -14.85
C LEU A 303 -3.03 -26.79 -16.10
N GLY A 304 -2.66 -26.27 -17.26
CA GLY A 304 -3.28 -26.61 -18.55
C GLY A 304 -4.67 -25.99 -18.77
N THR A 305 -5.04 -24.97 -18.00
CA THR A 305 -6.32 -24.26 -18.12
C THR A 305 -6.23 -22.85 -17.54
N ASP A 306 -6.83 -21.87 -18.22
CA ASP A 306 -6.94 -20.48 -17.74
C ASP A 306 -8.16 -20.26 -16.82
N ASP A 307 -9.04 -21.27 -16.66
CA ASP A 307 -10.17 -21.18 -15.73
C ASP A 307 -9.73 -21.46 -14.30
N TRP A 308 -9.28 -20.42 -13.61
CA TRP A 308 -8.73 -20.51 -12.26
C TRP A 308 -9.69 -21.11 -11.23
N LYS A 309 -11.01 -21.03 -11.46
CA LYS A 309 -12.02 -21.62 -10.57
C LYS A 309 -11.99 -23.15 -10.57
N THR A 310 -11.32 -23.76 -11.54
CA THR A 310 -11.14 -25.21 -11.65
C THR A 310 -9.83 -25.70 -11.04
N TRP A 311 -8.91 -24.80 -10.69
CA TRP A 311 -7.61 -25.17 -10.15
C TRP A 311 -7.74 -25.78 -8.75
N LYS A 312 -7.04 -26.89 -8.51
CA LYS A 312 -7.00 -27.52 -7.18
C LYS A 312 -6.02 -26.78 -6.29
N PRO A 313 -6.34 -26.51 -5.01
CA PRO A 313 -5.50 -25.67 -4.18
C PRO A 313 -4.04 -26.14 -4.03
N ASP A 314 -3.83 -27.45 -3.89
CA ASP A 314 -2.50 -28.04 -3.75
C ASP A 314 -1.67 -27.90 -5.03
N ASP A 315 -2.31 -28.06 -6.19
CA ASP A 315 -1.68 -27.89 -7.50
C ASP A 315 -1.30 -26.42 -7.73
N VAL A 316 -2.13 -25.46 -7.28
CA VAL A 316 -1.81 -24.03 -7.32
C VAL A 316 -0.58 -23.71 -6.47
N ARG A 317 -0.52 -24.20 -5.22
CA ARG A 317 0.64 -23.96 -4.35
C ARG A 317 1.93 -24.51 -4.96
N ALA A 318 1.87 -25.74 -5.48
CA ALA A 318 3.01 -26.38 -6.12
C ALA A 318 3.45 -25.65 -7.39
N ALA A 319 2.49 -25.24 -8.24
CA ALA A 319 2.76 -24.46 -9.44
C ALA A 319 3.39 -23.10 -9.13
N ALA A 320 2.91 -22.40 -8.10
CA ALA A 320 3.43 -21.11 -7.69
C ALA A 320 4.86 -21.20 -7.13
N ALA A 321 5.14 -22.21 -6.29
CA ALA A 321 6.49 -22.48 -5.80
C ALA A 321 7.45 -22.83 -6.96
N ALA A 322 7.00 -23.64 -7.92
CA ALA A 322 7.79 -24.01 -9.09
C ALA A 322 8.07 -22.81 -10.03
N GLU A 323 7.08 -21.94 -10.24
CA GLU A 323 7.28 -20.68 -10.98
C GLU A 323 8.26 -19.75 -10.28
N LEU A 324 8.17 -19.61 -8.96
CA LEU A 324 9.09 -18.76 -8.19
C LEU A 324 10.53 -19.27 -8.30
N ALA A 325 10.72 -20.59 -8.23
CA ALA A 325 12.02 -21.23 -8.42
C ALA A 325 12.55 -21.05 -9.86
N ALA A 326 11.70 -21.23 -10.87
CA ALA A 326 12.07 -21.04 -12.28
C ALA A 326 12.46 -19.57 -12.57
N HIS A 327 11.69 -18.60 -12.07
CA HIS A 327 12.00 -17.19 -12.21
C HIS A 327 13.32 -16.82 -11.52
N THR A 328 13.57 -17.39 -10.35
CA THR A 328 14.84 -17.24 -9.62
C THR A 328 16.02 -17.73 -10.45
N ALA A 329 15.92 -18.93 -11.03
CA ALA A 329 16.98 -19.50 -11.87
C ALA A 329 17.21 -18.65 -13.13
N LEU A 330 16.14 -18.13 -13.74
CA LEU A 330 16.23 -17.24 -14.90
C LEU A 330 16.96 -15.94 -14.57
N LEU A 331 16.64 -15.30 -13.45
CA LEU A 331 17.33 -14.07 -13.01
C LEU A 331 18.81 -14.34 -12.69
N GLN A 332 19.13 -15.48 -12.09
CA GLN A 332 20.52 -15.88 -11.83
C GLN A 332 21.30 -16.08 -13.13
N ALA A 333 20.71 -16.77 -14.12
CA ALA A 333 21.31 -16.97 -15.43
C ALA A 333 21.53 -15.66 -16.21
N ARG A 334 20.66 -14.65 -15.99
CA ARG A 334 20.79 -13.30 -16.57
C ARG A 334 21.74 -12.37 -15.78
N GLY A 335 22.33 -12.87 -14.70
CA GLY A 335 23.17 -12.10 -13.77
C GLY A 335 22.34 -11.42 -12.70
N ALA A 336 22.31 -12.00 -11.49
CA ALA A 336 21.45 -11.56 -10.39
C ALA A 336 21.65 -10.08 -10.01
N ALA A 337 22.89 -9.58 -10.03
CA ALA A 337 23.20 -8.18 -9.70
C ALA A 337 22.85 -7.16 -10.81
N THR A 338 22.53 -7.63 -12.02
CA THR A 338 22.38 -6.79 -13.21
C THR A 338 21.03 -6.93 -13.91
N ALA A 339 20.31 -8.04 -13.69
CA ALA A 339 19.01 -8.29 -14.29
C ALA A 339 18.00 -7.23 -13.83
N THR A 340 17.37 -6.58 -14.80
CA THR A 340 16.33 -5.56 -14.57
C THR A 340 14.92 -6.11 -14.76
N THR A 341 14.76 -7.15 -15.57
CA THR A 341 13.49 -7.84 -15.82
C THR A 341 13.72 -9.26 -16.33
N ALA A 342 12.83 -10.17 -15.96
CA ALA A 342 12.64 -11.51 -16.50
C ALA A 342 11.24 -11.72 -17.08
N LEU A 343 10.26 -10.90 -16.70
CA LEU A 343 8.93 -10.88 -17.30
C LEU A 343 8.94 -10.25 -18.71
N PRO A 344 8.30 -10.88 -19.71
CA PRO A 344 8.02 -10.25 -20.99
C PRO A 344 7.09 -9.05 -20.83
N ASP A 345 7.14 -8.12 -21.80
CA ASP A 345 6.20 -6.99 -21.91
C ASP A 345 4.76 -7.45 -22.19
#